data_AF-A0AAZ3PEG1-F1
#
_entry.id   AF-A0AAZ3PEG1-F1
#
_cell.length_a   1.000
_cell.length_b   1.000
_cell.length_c   1.000
_cell.angle_alpha   90.00
_cell.angle_beta   90.00
_cell.angle_gamma   90.00
#
_symmetry.space_group_name_H-M   'P 1'
#
loop_
_entity.id
_entity.type
_entity.pdbx_description
1 polymer ?
#
loop_
_entity_poly.entity_id
_entity_poly.type
_entity_poly.pdbx_seq_one_letter_code
_entity_poly.pdbx_strand_id
1 'polypeptide(L)'
;MCSLLNHHFSHLATKFPECKFLMILAGQCVPNYPVSHLPTLFIYDSGCIINSLIGEKACGGRNVLEDELKWMLAQSGAFVIDSYEALYQEGTPITTPRSEQEQEDYSDDQSDHYDNHGAEV
;
A
#
# COMPACT_ATOMS: atom_id res chain seq x y z
N MET A 1 3.23 7.51 1.45
CA MET A 1 2.71 6.13 1.27
C MET A 1 1.40 6.08 0.50
N CYS A 2 0.26 6.59 1.00
CA CYS A 2 -1.03 6.52 0.27
C CYS A 2 -0.95 7.13 -1.15
N SER A 3 -0.20 8.22 -1.32
CA SER A 3 0.07 8.83 -2.64
C SER A 3 0.80 7.88 -3.60
N LEU A 4 1.77 7.11 -3.10
CA LEU A 4 2.51 6.11 -3.88
C LEU A 4 1.59 4.99 -4.37
N LEU A 5 0.77 4.43 -3.47
CA LEU A 5 -0.21 3.41 -3.87
C LEU A 5 -1.21 3.96 -4.89
N ASN A 6 -1.70 5.19 -4.72
CA ASN A 6 -2.61 5.81 -5.70
C ASN A 6 -1.96 5.97 -7.08
N HIS A 7 -0.66 6.30 -7.13
CA HIS A 7 0.08 6.35 -8.38
C HIS A 7 0.13 4.97 -9.05
N HIS A 8 0.55 3.94 -8.31
CA HIS A 8 0.59 2.56 -8.81
C HIS A 8 -0.79 2.06 -9.24
N PHE A 9 -1.84 2.30 -8.46
CA PHE A 9 -3.21 1.90 -8.82
C PHE A 9 -3.70 2.58 -10.10
N SER A 10 -3.30 3.83 -10.34
CA SER A 10 -3.65 4.52 -11.59
C SER A 10 -3.06 3.81 -12.80
N HIS A 11 -1.83 3.30 -12.70
CA HIS A 11 -1.21 2.51 -13.77
C HIS A 11 -1.83 1.10 -13.86
N LEU A 12 -1.98 0.40 -12.73
CA LEU A 12 -2.54 -0.95 -12.71
C LEU A 12 -3.98 -0.99 -13.24
N ALA A 13 -4.80 0.03 -12.98
CA ALA A 13 -6.15 0.14 -13.53
C ALA A 13 -6.19 0.15 -15.07
N THR A 14 -5.13 0.61 -15.73
CA THR A 14 -5.02 0.56 -17.21
C THR A 14 -4.61 -0.82 -17.73
N LYS A 15 -3.92 -1.61 -16.89
CA LYS A 15 -3.42 -2.95 -17.23
C LYS A 15 -4.44 -4.06 -16.94
N PHE A 16 -5.29 -3.86 -15.92
CA PHE A 16 -6.29 -4.83 -15.44
C PHE A 16 -7.71 -4.25 -15.53
N PRO A 17 -8.25 -4.07 -16.75
CA PRO A 17 -9.56 -3.43 -16.96
C PRO A 17 -10.74 -4.21 -16.35
N GLU A 18 -10.56 -5.50 -16.08
CA GLU A 18 -11.52 -6.37 -15.40
C GLU A 18 -11.58 -6.13 -13.87
N CYS A 19 -10.54 -5.52 -13.29
CA CYS A 19 -10.48 -5.17 -11.88
C CYS A 19 -10.84 -3.70 -11.67
N LYS A 20 -11.79 -3.44 -10.76
CA LYS A 20 -12.23 -2.08 -10.43
C LYS A 20 -11.41 -1.51 -9.27
N PHE A 21 -10.63 -0.46 -9.54
CA PHE A 21 -9.87 0.27 -8.53
C PHE A 21 -10.65 1.48 -8.04
N LEU A 22 -10.83 1.60 -6.71
CA LEU A 22 -11.53 2.71 -6.07
C LEU A 22 -10.72 3.23 -4.89
N MET A 23 -10.85 4.53 -4.61
CA MET A 23 -10.27 5.16 -3.43
C MET A 23 -11.30 6.01 -2.70
N ILE A 24 -11.15 6.10 -1.38
CA ILE A 24 -11.94 6.98 -0.51
C ILE A 24 -11.01 7.51 0.59
N LEU A 25 -11.26 8.75 1.04
CA LEU A 25 -10.56 9.30 2.19
C LEU A 25 -11.08 8.63 3.47
N ALA A 26 -10.18 8.07 4.28
CA ALA A 26 -10.57 7.29 5.46
C ALA A 26 -11.49 8.04 6.41
N GLY A 27 -11.19 9.32 6.68
CA GLY A 27 -12.02 10.18 7.56
C GLY A 27 -13.42 10.49 7.01
N GLN A 28 -13.67 10.27 5.72
CA GLN A 28 -15.02 10.38 5.12
C GLN A 28 -15.80 9.06 5.21
N CYS A 29 -15.12 7.94 5.40
CA CYS A 29 -15.73 6.61 5.50
C CYS A 29 -16.02 6.23 6.96
N VAL A 30 -15.03 6.40 7.83
CA VAL A 30 -15.11 6.06 9.25
C VAL A 30 -14.58 7.24 10.08
N PRO A 31 -15.40 7.84 10.96
CA PRO A 31 -14.93 8.88 11.86
C PRO A 31 -13.75 8.40 12.70
N ASN A 32 -12.70 9.23 12.79
CA ASN A 32 -11.49 8.94 13.57
C ASN A 32 -10.81 7.61 13.20
N TYR A 33 -10.83 7.21 11.92
CA TYR A 33 -10.12 6.01 11.48
C TYR A 33 -8.61 6.12 11.83
N PRO A 34 -8.01 5.12 12.50
CA PRO A 34 -6.64 5.23 12.99
C PRO A 34 -5.63 5.46 11.87
N VAL A 35 -4.73 6.43 12.06
CA VAL A 35 -3.66 6.71 11.08
C VAL A 35 -2.74 5.50 10.91
N SER A 36 -2.49 4.74 11.97
CA SER A 36 -1.68 3.50 11.93
C SER A 36 -2.27 2.40 11.05
N HIS A 37 -3.56 2.46 10.75
CA HIS A 37 -4.22 1.51 9.84
C HIS A 37 -4.08 1.91 8.37
N LEU A 38 -3.55 3.11 8.09
CA LEU A 38 -3.35 3.58 6.72
C LEU A 38 -2.02 3.07 6.14
N PRO A 39 -1.98 2.79 4.82
CA PRO A 39 -3.13 2.62 3.94
C PRO A 39 -3.93 1.36 4.27
N THR A 40 -5.21 1.34 3.88
CA THR A 40 -6.09 0.18 4.03
C THR A 40 -6.63 -0.22 2.66
N LEU A 41 -6.46 -1.49 2.29
CA LEU A 41 -6.97 -2.05 1.05
C LEU A 41 -7.96 -3.16 1.36
N PHE A 42 -9.14 -3.08 0.75
CA PHE A 42 -10.15 -4.14 0.78
C PHE A 42 -10.29 -4.72 -0.61
N ILE A 43 -10.13 -6.03 -0.73
CA ILE A 43 -10.32 -6.77 -1.98
C ILE A 43 -11.68 -7.43 -1.91
N TYR A 44 -12.55 -7.11 -2.88
CA TYR A 44 -13.89 -7.64 -2.97
C TYR A 44 -14.04 -8.54 -4.18
N ASP A 45 -14.76 -9.65 -4.01
CA ASP A 45 -15.32 -10.44 -5.11
C ASP A 45 -16.76 -10.83 -4.75
N SER A 46 -17.66 -10.74 -5.73
CA SER A 46 -19.07 -11.14 -5.59
C SER A 46 -19.77 -10.56 -4.35
N GLY A 47 -19.47 -9.30 -4.02
CA GLY A 47 -20.05 -8.58 -2.86
C GLY A 47 -19.44 -8.94 -1.50
N CYS A 48 -18.47 -9.85 -1.46
CA CYS A 48 -17.79 -10.29 -0.24
C CYS A 48 -16.36 -9.73 -0.19
N ILE A 49 -15.88 -9.38 1.01
CA ILE A 49 -14.46 -9.10 1.23
C ILE A 49 -13.72 -10.44 1.20
N ILE A 50 -12.84 -10.63 0.23
CA ILE A 50 -12.01 -11.83 0.12
C ILE A 50 -10.63 -11.65 0.77
N ASN A 51 -10.15 -10.40 0.88
CA ASN A 51 -8.90 -10.09 1.58
C ASN A 51 -8.86 -8.64 2.07
N SER A 52 -8.00 -8.36 3.05
CA SER A 52 -7.78 -7.03 3.62
C SER A 52 -6.32 -6.83 3.98
N LEU A 53 -5.73 -5.73 3.52
CA LEU A 53 -4.38 -5.30 3.88
C LEU A 53 -4.49 -4.01 4.68
N ILE A 54 -4.05 -4.03 5.94
CA ILE A 54 -4.22 -2.91 6.88
C ILE A 54 -2.86 -2.44 7.36
N GLY A 55 -2.58 -1.15 7.15
CA GLY A 55 -1.36 -0.50 7.57
C GLY A 55 -0.21 -0.64 6.57
N GLU A 56 0.80 0.20 6.78
CA GLU A 56 1.96 0.37 5.91
C GLU A 56 2.68 -0.95 5.59
N LYS A 57 2.98 -1.76 6.62
CA LYS A 57 3.70 -3.02 6.47
C LYS A 57 2.93 -4.04 5.65
N ALA A 58 1.61 -4.16 5.88
CA ALA A 58 0.76 -5.09 5.13
C ALA A 58 0.58 -4.65 3.67
N CYS A 59 0.76 -3.36 3.37
CA CYS A 59 0.66 -2.81 2.02
C CYS A 59 2.01 -2.64 1.32
N GLY A 60 3.05 -3.37 1.76
CA GLY A 60 4.35 -3.44 1.08
C GLY A 60 5.43 -2.48 1.60
N GLY A 61 5.14 -1.63 2.60
CA GLY A 61 6.12 -0.69 3.15
C GLY A 61 6.37 0.56 2.30
N ARG A 62 7.07 1.57 2.83
CA ARG A 62 7.15 2.93 2.26
C ARG A 62 7.65 3.04 0.81
N ASN A 63 8.33 2.01 0.32
CA ASN A 63 9.01 1.98 -0.97
C ASN A 63 8.52 0.84 -1.88
N VAL A 64 7.29 0.35 -1.67
CA VAL A 64 6.72 -0.74 -2.49
C VAL A 64 6.75 -0.40 -3.98
N LEU A 65 7.27 -1.31 -4.79
CA LEU A 65 7.33 -1.21 -6.24
C LEU A 65 5.97 -1.55 -6.86
N GLU A 66 5.69 -1.02 -8.06
CA GLU A 66 4.41 -1.30 -8.74
C GLU A 66 4.23 -2.81 -8.98
N ASP A 67 5.30 -3.52 -9.35
CA ASP A 67 5.26 -4.97 -9.60
C ASP A 67 5.09 -5.79 -8.31
N GLU A 68 5.65 -5.33 -7.19
CA GLU A 68 5.41 -5.94 -5.87
C GLU A 68 3.95 -5.78 -5.47
N LEU A 69 3.40 -4.57 -5.60
CA LEU A 69 2.00 -4.31 -5.30
C LEU A 69 1.07 -5.13 -6.20
N LYS A 70 1.35 -5.19 -7.51
CA LYS A 70 0.62 -6.03 -8.47
C LYS A 70 0.59 -7.49 -8.01
N TRP A 71 1.72 -8.03 -7.57
CA TRP A 71 1.81 -9.39 -7.06
C TRP A 71 1.01 -9.59 -5.78
N MET A 72 1.15 -8.68 -4.82
CA MET A 72 0.41 -8.73 -3.56
C MET A 72 -1.11 -8.77 -3.80
N LEU A 73 -1.59 -7.97 -4.76
CA LEU A 73 -3.00 -7.94 -5.15
C LEU A 73 -3.44 -9.25 -5.83
N ALA A 74 -2.63 -9.79 -6.75
CA ALA A 74 -2.92 -11.06 -7.41
C ALA A 74 -2.98 -12.21 -6.39
N GLN A 75 -2.02 -12.28 -5.47
CA GLN A 75 -2.01 -13.26 -4.39
C GLN A 75 -3.19 -13.10 -3.42
N SER A 76 -3.71 -11.87 -3.30
CA SER A 76 -4.90 -11.54 -2.51
C SER A 76 -6.21 -11.83 -3.25
N GLY A 77 -6.16 -12.30 -4.49
CA GLY A 77 -7.32 -12.66 -5.30
C GLY A 77 -7.95 -11.50 -6.07
N ALA A 78 -7.28 -10.35 -6.19
CA ALA A 78 -7.85 -9.18 -6.87
C ALA A 78 -7.99 -9.38 -8.39
N PHE A 79 -7.05 -10.09 -9.01
CA PHE A 79 -7.04 -10.42 -10.44
C PHE A 79 -6.04 -11.55 -10.72
N VAL A 80 -6.08 -12.10 -11.92
CA VAL A 80 -5.16 -13.15 -12.39
C VAL A 80 -4.01 -12.51 -13.16
N ILE A 81 -2.79 -13.04 -13.01
CA ILE A 81 -1.62 -12.64 -13.81
C ILE A 81 -1.07 -13.84 -14.59
N ASP A 82 -0.60 -13.60 -15.81
CA ASP A 82 -0.20 -14.67 -16.75
C ASP A 82 1.06 -15.44 -16.34
N SER A 83 2.01 -14.77 -15.68
CA SER A 83 3.23 -15.41 -15.19
C SER A 83 3.78 -14.70 -13.95
N TYR A 84 4.22 -15.51 -12.99
CA TYR A 84 4.91 -15.07 -11.77
C TYR A 84 6.43 -14.95 -11.98
N GLU A 85 6.97 -15.40 -13.12
CA GLU A 85 8.42 -15.48 -13.36
C GLU A 85 9.08 -14.10 -13.51
N ALA A 86 8.34 -13.11 -14.01
CA ALA A 86 8.82 -11.72 -14.10
C ALA A 86 9.09 -11.06 -12.73
N LEU A 87 8.78 -11.77 -11.63
CA LEU A 87 8.89 -11.31 -10.25
C LEU A 87 10.00 -12.03 -9.47
N TYR A 88 10.88 -12.76 -10.18
CA TYR A 88 12.05 -13.40 -9.62
C TYR A 88 13.32 -12.79 -10.23
N GLN A 89 14.22 -12.34 -9.38
CA GLN A 89 15.61 -12.07 -9.77
C GLN A 89 16.47 -13.18 -9.16
N GLU A 90 17.10 -13.99 -10.02
CA GLU A 90 17.93 -15.14 -9.65
C GLU A 90 17.27 -16.16 -8.70
N GLY A 91 15.97 -16.41 -8.87
CA GLY A 91 15.24 -17.41 -8.06
C GLY A 91 14.80 -16.91 -6.68
N THR A 92 15.07 -15.64 -6.35
CA THR A 92 14.53 -14.98 -5.16
C THR A 92 13.23 -14.25 -5.52
N PRO A 93 12.11 -14.50 -4.81
CA PRO A 93 10.95 -13.63 -4.92
C PRO A 93 11.37 -12.21 -4.52
N ILE A 94 10.97 -11.20 -5.31
CA ILE A 94 11.19 -9.78 -4.98
C ILE A 94 10.62 -9.43 -3.57
N THR A 95 9.75 -10.27 -3.02
CA THR A 95 9.09 -10.12 -1.71
C THR A 95 9.99 -10.34 -0.49
N THR A 96 11.31 -10.58 -0.60
CA THR A 96 12.14 -10.41 0.60
C THR A 96 12.05 -8.92 0.95
N PRO A 97 11.49 -8.54 2.12
CA PRO A 97 11.69 -7.20 2.62
C PRO A 97 13.19 -6.95 2.51
N ARG A 98 13.56 -5.85 1.86
CA ARG A 98 14.90 -5.31 1.93
C ARG A 98 15.40 -5.53 3.36
N SER A 99 16.49 -6.29 3.52
CA SER A 99 16.91 -6.81 4.84
C SER A 99 16.87 -5.67 5.87
N GLU A 100 16.49 -5.99 7.11
CA GLU A 100 16.35 -5.00 8.20
C GLU A 100 17.58 -4.06 8.32
N GLN A 101 18.74 -4.51 7.84
CA GLN A 101 20.00 -3.77 7.76
C GLN A 101 20.00 -2.55 6.82
N GLU A 102 19.16 -2.51 5.79
CA GLU A 102 19.10 -1.35 4.86
C GLU A 102 18.00 -0.34 5.24
N GLN A 103 17.20 -0.60 6.29
CA GLN A 103 16.19 0.33 6.80
C GLN A 103 16.72 1.32 7.85
N GLU A 104 17.89 1.07 8.44
CA GLU A 104 18.45 1.92 9.50
C GLU A 104 19.28 3.12 9.00
N ASP A 105 19.53 3.26 7.69
CA ASP A 105 20.41 4.32 7.13
C ASP A 105 19.68 5.62 6.72
N TYR A 106 18.43 5.80 7.14
CA TYR A 106 17.77 7.11 7.03
C TYR A 106 17.47 7.64 8.43
N SER A 107 18.49 8.27 9.01
CA SER A 107 18.37 9.12 10.17
C SER A 107 17.37 10.25 9.89
N ASP A 108 16.29 10.25 10.65
CA ASP A 108 15.30 11.31 10.78
C ASP A 108 15.98 12.57 11.36
N ASP A 109 16.48 13.45 10.49
CA ASP A 109 16.83 14.83 10.84
C ASP A 109 15.84 15.79 10.17
N GLN A 110 14.59 15.74 10.59
CA GLN A 110 13.73 16.92 10.54
C GLN A 110 12.81 16.93 11.75
N SER A 111 13.27 17.59 12.81
CA SER A 111 12.46 17.96 13.96
C SER A 111 11.38 18.95 13.53
N ASP A 112 10.21 18.45 13.14
CA ASP A 112 9.05 19.31 12.92
C ASP A 112 8.41 19.62 14.30
N HIS A 113 8.90 20.70 14.90
CA HIS A 113 8.34 21.32 16.09
C HIS A 113 6.93 21.86 15.76
N TYR A 114 5.87 21.15 16.16
CA TYR A 114 4.53 21.72 16.15
C TYR A 114 4.40 22.72 17.30
N ASP A 115 4.69 24.00 17.00
CA ASP A 115 4.31 25.13 17.83
C ASP A 115 2.78 25.18 17.97
N ASN A 116 2.27 24.61 19.06
CA ASN A 116 0.90 24.81 19.49
C ASN A 116 0.82 26.09 20.32
N HIS A 117 0.57 27.23 19.67
CA HIS A 117 0.07 28.41 20.37
C HIS A 117 -1.44 28.50 20.14
N GLY A 118 -2.16 27.96 21.13
CA GLY A 118 -3.58 28.19 21.29
C GLY A 118 -3.85 29.69 21.42
N ALA A 119 -4.71 30.20 20.55
CA ALA A 119 -5.42 31.43 20.81
C ALA A 119 -6.54 31.11 21.83
N GLU A 120 -6.32 31.51 23.09
CA GLU A 120 -7.41 31.76 24.02
C GLU A 120 -7.90 33.22 23.85
N VAL A 121 -9.23 33.36 23.96
CA VAL A 121 -10.13 34.54 24.03
C VAL A 121 -10.39 35.37 22.76
#